data_AF-A0AAW2I9M3-F1
#
_entry.id   AF-A0AAW2I9M3-F1
#
_cell.length_a   1.000
_cell.length_b   1.000
_cell.length_c   1.000
_cell.angle_alpha   90.00
_cell.angle_beta   90.00
_cell.angle_gamma   90.00
#
_symmetry.space_group_name_H-M   'P 1'
#
loop_
_entity.id
_entity.type
_entity.pdbx_description
1 polymer ?
#
loop_
_entity_poly.entity_id
_entity_poly.type
_entity_poly.pdbx_seq_one_letter_code
_entity_poly.pdbx_strand_id
1 'polypeptide(L)'
;MFEGDCTSDEITTLIFLPTEVDKIKCTYLHGEINVHDKTVTVYITDTCSKRCSNCLGVYSARELNYESGKADSWIHLERQDDRIILRKYIVQGDCKNTNYVGVVIIHYDREIFTQCNNSLLTEGSEVAKRDHFRKLIDRLKSPKKESVSVLQHLNRILQFVRFFILILSFISKKLFFITKCSSVGFHIDNYLDGLLWFTDCRKGTKRDHIKKMNFLLSVILDVFLGAIFLNYLTTWFSPDSFAKFLLSAEKAIQSLRDLIHWLTGDPAGFKLNFTFSKMLATFFLFYIDIWCSFIAILRPMYNMIFMVFLFMGKAGITFQVSVMADILAVVTFHIYCICLFAARLYNIQVFGLIALWRLFLGRKRNPLRDRVDSCKYTPEQLFIGTLGFTILLFLLPTTLIYYVVFTFLRIILTIVSGSLVRIRYFILSLQLYSTVLWLVGSPKVCAGIQLTPKANRTSRPTATSSPTT
;
A
#
# COMPACT_ATOMS: atom_id res chain seq x y z
N MET A 1 25.86 57.28 43.46
CA MET A 1 26.88 56.53 42.70
C MET A 1 27.05 55.19 43.43
N PHE A 2 26.42 54.08 43.07
CA PHE A 2 25.77 53.64 41.84
C PHE A 2 24.28 53.39 42.06
N GLU A 3 23.46 53.84 41.10
CA GLU A 3 22.14 53.30 40.83
C GLU A 3 22.26 51.82 40.49
N GLY A 4 21.32 51.02 40.98
CA GLY A 4 21.12 49.65 40.59
C GLY A 4 19.63 49.36 40.69
N ASP A 5 18.87 49.86 39.72
CA ASP A 5 17.52 49.42 39.45
C ASP A 5 17.50 47.90 39.36
N CYS A 6 17.01 47.22 40.39
CA CYS A 6 16.55 45.85 40.25
C CYS A 6 15.25 45.90 39.46
N THR A 7 15.37 45.95 38.13
CA THR A 7 14.28 45.58 37.24
C THR A 7 13.74 44.23 37.68
N SER A 8 12.50 44.19 38.16
CA SER A 8 11.78 42.96 38.47
C SER A 8 11.64 42.17 37.17
N ASP A 9 12.62 41.32 36.87
CA ASP A 9 12.55 40.43 35.73
C ASP A 9 11.37 39.48 35.92
N GLU A 10 10.31 39.70 35.15
CA GLU A 10 9.11 38.86 35.14
C GLU A 10 9.49 37.44 34.68
N ILE A 11 9.34 36.46 35.58
CA ILE A 11 9.62 35.04 35.30
C ILE A 11 8.29 34.32 35.12
N THR A 12 8.01 33.84 33.90
CA THR A 12 6.82 33.02 33.62
C THR A 12 7.12 31.55 33.96
N THR A 13 6.24 30.90 34.74
CA THR A 13 6.40 29.49 35.13
C THR A 13 5.37 28.61 34.44
N LEU A 14 5.84 27.62 33.68
CA LEU A 14 5.03 26.63 32.96
C LEU A 14 5.14 25.27 33.66
N ILE A 15 4.01 24.70 34.07
CA ILE A 15 4.00 23.39 34.75
C ILE A 15 3.13 22.42 33.96
N PHE A 16 3.76 21.37 33.42
CA PHE A 16 3.06 20.25 32.79
C PHE A 16 2.76 19.20 33.83
N LEU A 17 1.48 19.02 34.14
CA LEU A 17 1.01 18.11 35.18
C LEU A 17 0.14 16.99 34.57
N PRO A 18 0.43 15.70 34.84
CA PRO A 18 -0.44 14.63 34.40
C PRO A 18 -1.78 14.69 35.14
N THR A 19 -2.89 14.53 34.42
CA THR A 19 -4.26 14.53 34.98
C THR A 19 -4.50 13.47 36.06
N GLU A 20 -3.64 12.44 36.14
CA GLU A 20 -3.64 11.41 37.19
C GLU A 20 -3.42 11.99 38.60
N VAL A 21 -2.68 13.10 38.71
CA VAL A 21 -2.32 13.71 40.01
C VAL A 21 -3.56 14.26 40.72
N ASP A 22 -4.57 14.72 39.99
CA ASP A 22 -5.82 15.26 40.55
C ASP A 22 -6.62 14.22 41.36
N LYS A 23 -6.36 12.92 41.14
CA LYS A 23 -7.06 11.81 41.79
C LYS A 23 -6.38 11.33 43.08
N ILE A 24 -5.16 11.79 43.37
CA ILE A 24 -4.31 11.27 44.46
C ILE A 24 -4.26 12.28 45.61
N LYS A 25 -4.26 11.82 46.87
CA LYS A 25 -4.27 12.72 48.05
C LYS A 25 -2.91 13.39 48.30
N CYS A 26 -1.82 12.64 48.31
CA CYS A 26 -0.44 13.15 48.41
C CYS A 26 0.50 12.23 47.62
N THR A 27 1.43 12.77 46.83
CA THR A 27 2.41 11.97 46.08
C THR A 27 3.70 12.75 45.82
N TYR A 28 4.81 12.02 45.67
CA TYR A 28 6.09 12.55 45.22
C TYR A 28 6.09 12.65 43.68
N LEU A 29 6.54 13.79 43.16
CA LEU A 29 6.58 14.08 41.74
C LEU A 29 7.96 13.77 41.17
N HIS A 30 7.99 13.07 40.05
CA HIS A 30 9.21 12.80 39.29
C HIS A 30 9.14 13.49 37.93
N GLY A 31 10.26 14.05 37.49
CA GLY A 31 10.27 14.91 36.32
C GLY A 31 11.62 15.60 36.10
N GLU A 32 11.60 16.68 35.33
CA GLU A 32 12.77 17.51 35.04
C GLU A 32 12.37 19.00 35.04
N ILE A 33 13.26 19.85 35.54
CA ILE A 33 13.13 21.31 35.47
C ILE A 33 14.08 21.79 34.39
N ASN A 34 13.55 22.56 33.45
CA ASN A 34 14.35 23.22 32.43
C ASN A 34 14.20 24.74 32.58
N VAL A 35 15.33 25.41 32.75
CA VAL A 35 15.41 26.87 32.86
C VAL A 35 15.97 27.39 31.55
N HIS A 36 15.19 28.21 30.85
CA HIS A 36 15.65 28.86 29.62
C HIS A 36 15.21 30.33 29.64
N ASP A 37 16.19 31.22 29.56
CA ASP A 37 16.03 32.67 29.66
C ASP A 37 15.20 33.11 30.88
N LYS A 38 13.98 33.62 30.66
CA LYS A 38 13.03 34.09 31.68
C LYS A 38 11.86 33.13 31.93
N THR A 39 11.98 31.87 31.49
CA THR A 39 10.92 30.85 31.66
C THR A 39 11.43 29.64 32.43
N VAL A 40 10.69 29.26 33.47
CA VAL A 40 10.92 28.02 34.21
C VAL A 40 9.87 27.01 33.78
N THR A 41 10.29 25.94 33.09
CA THR A 41 9.37 24.88 32.68
C THR A 41 9.62 23.62 33.48
N VAL A 42 8.54 23.08 34.04
CA VAL A 42 8.53 21.88 34.87
C VAL A 42 7.78 20.79 34.13
N TYR A 43 8.47 19.72 33.77
CA TYR A 43 7.85 18.53 33.16
C TYR A 43 7.72 17.44 34.20
N ILE A 44 6.52 17.24 34.73
CA ILE A 44 6.23 16.14 35.65
C ILE A 44 5.87 14.93 34.79
N THR A 45 6.66 13.87 34.83
CA THR A 45 6.49 12.69 33.97
C THR A 45 5.81 11.54 34.69
N ASP A 46 6.18 11.29 35.95
CA ASP A 46 5.73 10.16 36.77
C ASP A 46 5.39 10.62 38.20
N THR A 47 4.51 9.89 38.89
CA THR A 47 4.19 10.07 40.32
C THR A 47 4.62 8.85 41.11
N CYS A 48 5.23 9.04 42.28
CA CYS A 48 5.69 7.97 43.16
C CYS A 48 5.02 8.06 44.54
N SER A 49 4.64 6.91 45.10
CA SER A 49 4.07 6.82 46.45
C SER A 49 5.13 6.87 47.56
N LYS A 50 6.39 6.55 47.26
CA LYS A 50 7.53 6.58 48.18
C LYS A 50 8.60 7.55 47.69
N ARG A 51 9.37 8.12 48.62
CA ARG A 51 10.46 9.06 48.32
C ARG A 51 11.58 8.35 47.56
N CYS A 52 11.81 8.73 46.31
CA CYS A 52 12.95 8.28 45.50
C CYS A 52 14.09 9.31 45.55
N SER A 53 15.32 8.89 45.27
CA SER A 53 16.51 9.75 45.29
C SER A 53 16.44 10.93 44.31
N ASN A 54 15.68 10.80 43.22
CA ASN A 54 15.49 11.82 42.18
C ASN A 54 14.09 12.46 42.23
N CYS A 55 13.60 12.75 43.43
CA CYS A 55 12.28 13.38 43.60
C CYS A 55 12.36 14.90 43.31
N LEU A 56 11.51 15.39 42.42
CA LEU A 56 11.48 16.78 41.95
C LEU A 56 10.54 17.66 42.79
N GLY A 57 9.60 17.06 43.51
CA GLY A 57 8.64 17.81 44.31
C GLY A 57 7.61 16.96 45.02
N VAL A 58 6.72 17.62 45.76
CA VAL A 58 5.57 16.98 46.42
C VAL A 58 4.29 17.69 45.98
N TYR A 59 3.28 16.89 45.69
CA TYR A 59 1.90 17.33 45.56
C TYR A 59 1.14 16.93 46.83
N SER A 60 0.47 17.89 47.46
CA SER A 60 -0.35 17.65 48.65
C SER A 60 -1.75 18.28 48.51
N ALA A 61 -2.79 17.51 48.84
CA ALA A 61 -4.17 17.99 48.90
C ALA A 61 -4.59 18.54 50.28
N ARG A 62 -3.69 18.54 51.26
CA ARG A 62 -3.87 19.15 52.60
C ARG A 62 -2.59 19.85 53.02
N GLU A 63 -2.69 20.94 53.79
CA GLU A 63 -1.52 21.58 54.42
C GLU A 63 -0.80 20.53 55.27
N LEU A 64 0.41 20.17 54.83
CA LEU A 64 1.32 19.30 55.54
C LEU A 64 2.61 20.09 55.73
N ASN A 65 3.04 20.22 56.99
CA ASN A 65 4.38 20.71 57.31
C ASN A 65 5.38 19.66 56.82
N TYR A 66 5.99 19.93 55.66
CA TYR A 66 6.99 19.08 55.05
C TYR A 66 8.35 19.75 55.08
N GLU A 67 9.36 19.05 55.58
CA GLU A 67 10.75 19.51 55.58
C GLU A 67 11.35 19.36 54.18
N SER A 68 11.90 20.44 53.61
CA SER A 68 12.50 20.44 52.28
C SER A 68 13.62 19.40 52.20
N GLY A 69 13.57 18.52 51.20
CA GLY A 69 14.67 17.60 50.93
C GLY A 69 15.93 18.30 50.44
N LYS A 70 17.10 17.68 50.66
CA LYS A 70 18.43 18.05 50.15
C LYS A 70 18.56 17.89 48.62
N ALA A 71 17.58 18.35 47.84
CA ALA A 71 17.63 18.28 46.37
C ALA A 71 17.90 19.68 45.80
N ASP A 72 18.78 19.77 44.80
CA ASP A 72 19.19 21.04 44.18
C ASP A 72 18.03 21.80 43.52
N SER A 73 16.93 21.12 43.17
CA SER A 73 15.70 21.75 42.68
C SER A 73 14.47 21.01 43.19
N TRP A 74 13.48 21.74 43.70
CA TRP A 74 12.32 21.19 44.41
C TRP A 74 11.06 22.03 44.21
N ILE A 75 9.90 21.39 44.02
CA ILE A 75 8.61 22.06 43.79
C ILE A 75 7.56 21.57 44.79
N HIS A 76 6.80 22.50 45.36
CA HIS A 76 5.65 22.21 46.23
C HIS A 76 4.35 22.71 45.57
N LEU A 77 3.51 21.76 45.16
CA LEU A 77 2.18 22.00 44.62
C LEU A 77 1.12 21.66 45.65
N GLU A 78 0.21 22.59 45.92
CA GLU A 78 -0.91 22.38 46.84
C GLU A 78 -2.24 22.55 46.14
N ARG A 79 -3.22 21.71 46.47
CA ARG A 79 -4.59 21.86 45.98
C ARG A 79 -5.46 22.61 47.00
N GLN A 80 -5.96 23.79 46.62
CA GLN A 80 -6.91 24.60 47.39
C GLN A 80 -8.18 24.82 46.56
N ASP A 81 -9.34 24.42 47.08
CA ASP A 81 -10.69 24.66 46.50
C ASP A 81 -10.77 24.45 44.98
N ASP A 82 -10.20 23.32 44.53
CA ASP A 82 -10.15 22.86 43.13
C ASP A 82 -9.12 23.55 42.22
N ARG A 83 -8.23 24.36 42.80
CA ARG A 83 -7.07 24.98 42.13
C ARG A 83 -5.77 24.39 42.65
N ILE A 84 -4.81 24.18 41.77
CA ILE A 84 -3.44 23.83 42.14
C ILE A 84 -2.63 25.11 42.17
N ILE A 85 -2.04 25.40 43.33
CA ILE A 85 -1.22 26.58 43.56
C ILE A 85 0.21 26.10 43.80
N LEU A 86 1.15 26.75 43.14
CA LEU A 86 2.57 26.61 43.44
C LEU A 86 2.84 27.39 44.74
N ARG A 87 3.21 26.72 45.83
CA ARG A 87 3.58 27.43 47.08
C ARG A 87 5.06 27.74 47.17
N LYS A 88 5.91 26.82 46.71
CA LYS A 88 7.37 26.95 46.82
C LYS A 88 8.04 26.28 45.63
N TYR A 89 9.03 26.94 45.05
CA TYR A 89 9.95 26.32 44.09
C TYR A 89 11.39 26.71 44.42
N ILE A 90 12.29 25.74 44.36
CA ILE A 90 13.73 25.87 44.54
C ILE A 90 14.35 25.40 43.23
N VAL A 91 15.23 26.20 42.65
CA VAL A 91 15.93 25.84 41.41
C VAL A 91 17.41 26.16 41.61
N GLN A 92 18.26 25.15 41.41
CA GLN A 92 19.72 25.24 41.59
C GLN A 92 20.17 25.84 42.94
N GLY A 93 19.53 25.45 44.04
CA GLY A 93 19.92 25.85 45.40
C GLY A 93 19.48 27.26 45.84
N ASP A 94 19.02 28.12 44.91
CA ASP A 94 18.47 29.43 45.26
C ASP A 94 16.98 29.31 45.62
N CYS A 95 16.67 29.59 46.89
CA CYS A 95 15.30 29.62 47.40
C CYS A 95 14.68 30.99 47.08
N LYS A 96 14.15 31.16 45.86
CA LYS A 96 13.39 32.36 45.49
C LYS A 96 11.96 32.25 46.04
N ASN A 97 11.66 32.98 47.11
CA ASN A 97 10.29 33.35 47.47
C ASN A 97 9.91 34.52 46.55
N THR A 98 9.10 34.30 45.52
CA THR A 98 8.76 35.36 44.57
C THR A 98 7.26 35.47 44.33
N ASN A 99 6.79 36.73 44.41
CA ASN A 99 5.47 37.16 43.99
C ASN A 99 5.24 36.78 42.52
N TYR A 100 4.18 36.01 42.26
CA TYR A 100 3.91 35.46 40.93
C TYR A 100 3.39 36.52 39.96
N VAL A 101 4.05 36.68 38.81
CA VAL A 101 3.44 37.22 37.59
C VAL A 101 3.44 36.09 36.56
N GLY A 102 2.29 35.42 36.41
CA GLY A 102 2.04 34.41 35.35
C GLY A 102 2.51 32.97 35.64
N VAL A 103 1.73 32.22 36.43
CA VAL A 103 1.85 30.74 36.51
C VAL A 103 0.80 30.11 35.59
N VAL A 104 1.25 29.25 34.66
CA VAL A 104 0.34 28.49 33.78
C VAL A 104 0.54 27.00 34.03
N ILE A 105 -0.52 26.35 34.51
CA ILE A 105 -0.57 24.90 34.73
C ILE A 105 -1.28 24.27 33.53
N ILE A 106 -0.57 23.40 32.82
CA ILE A 106 -1.07 22.66 31.68
C ILE A 106 -1.30 21.22 32.15
N HIS A 107 -2.58 20.85 32.27
CA HIS A 107 -2.96 19.47 32.49
C HIS A 107 -2.83 18.70 31.18
N TYR A 108 -2.14 17.56 31.21
CA TYR A 108 -2.01 16.69 30.05
C TYR A 108 -2.36 15.24 30.40
N ASP A 109 -2.90 14.50 29.43
CA ASP A 109 -3.17 13.08 29.56
C ASP A 109 -1.92 12.27 29.17
N ARG A 110 -1.37 11.55 30.14
CA ARG A 110 -0.11 10.82 29.97
C ARG A 110 -0.24 9.65 29.00
N GLU A 111 -1.36 8.94 28.99
CA GLU A 111 -1.58 7.80 28.10
C GLU A 111 -1.72 8.25 26.64
N ILE A 112 -2.38 9.39 26.41
CA ILE A 112 -2.52 9.96 25.07
C ILE A 112 -1.17 10.49 24.56
N PHE A 113 -0.46 11.27 25.37
CA PHE A 113 0.83 11.88 24.98
C PHE A 113 1.95 10.84 24.75
N THR A 114 1.98 9.74 25.50
CA THR A 114 2.91 8.62 25.23
C THR A 114 2.64 7.96 23.87
N GLN A 115 1.36 7.85 23.48
CA GLN A 115 0.93 7.23 22.23
C GLN A 115 1.05 8.16 21.00
N CYS A 116 0.96 9.48 21.17
CA CYS A 116 1.06 10.48 20.10
C CYS A 116 2.36 10.42 19.28
N ASN A 117 2.31 10.89 18.03
CA ASN A 117 3.45 10.96 17.13
C ASN A 117 4.17 12.31 17.24
N ASN A 118 5.49 12.33 17.08
CA ASN A 118 6.29 13.57 17.10
C ASN A 118 6.17 14.39 15.81
N SER A 119 5.48 13.86 14.80
CA SER A 119 5.49 14.38 13.42
C SER A 119 4.60 15.60 13.16
N LEU A 120 3.85 16.08 14.15
CA LEU A 120 2.99 17.26 14.00
C LEU A 120 3.65 18.57 14.40
N LEU A 121 4.86 18.52 14.94
CA LEU A 121 5.56 19.69 15.46
C LEU A 121 6.71 20.01 14.51
N THR A 122 6.37 20.85 13.52
CA THR A 122 7.22 21.44 12.45
C THR A 122 8.67 20.96 12.43
N GLU A 123 9.00 20.10 11.46
CA GLU A 123 10.40 19.82 11.15
C GLU A 123 11.02 21.07 10.50
N GLY A 124 12.08 21.60 11.12
CA GLY A 124 13.01 22.51 10.42
C GLY A 124 13.13 23.95 10.90
N SER A 125 12.62 24.35 12.07
CA SER A 125 12.90 25.70 12.60
C SER A 125 13.44 25.68 14.03
N GLU A 126 14.19 26.72 14.41
CA GLU A 126 14.61 26.99 15.80
C GLU A 126 13.42 27.01 16.79
N VAL A 127 12.18 27.15 16.28
CA VAL A 127 10.92 27.01 17.04
C VAL A 127 10.69 25.58 17.53
N ALA A 128 11.15 24.56 16.80
CA ALA A 128 11.02 23.15 17.19
C ALA A 128 11.81 22.79 18.46
N LYS A 129 12.88 23.54 18.79
CA LYS A 129 13.62 23.42 20.07
C LYS A 129 12.88 24.09 21.23
N ARG A 130 11.97 25.04 20.94
CA ARG A 130 11.15 25.76 21.92
C ARG A 130 9.80 25.08 22.19
N ASP A 131 9.50 23.98 21.49
CA ASP A 131 8.26 23.25 21.68
C ASP A 131 8.28 22.39 22.96
N HIS A 132 7.57 22.86 23.97
CA HIS A 132 7.46 22.20 25.27
C HIS A 132 6.71 20.86 25.17
N PHE A 133 5.73 20.71 24.28
CA PHE A 133 5.00 19.45 24.10
C PHE A 133 5.88 18.39 23.43
N ARG A 134 6.72 18.78 22.46
CA ARG A 134 7.70 17.87 21.85
C ARG A 134 8.69 17.32 22.88
N LYS A 135 9.26 18.20 23.70
CA LYS A 135 10.17 17.82 24.80
C LYS A 135 9.50 16.87 25.79
N LEU A 136 8.25 17.16 26.19
CA LEU A 136 7.47 16.28 27.06
C LEU A 136 7.28 14.88 26.47
N ILE A 137 6.91 14.81 25.18
CA ILE A 137 6.70 13.53 24.48
C ILE A 137 8.00 12.72 24.36
N ASP A 138 9.13 13.38 24.04
CA ASP A 138 10.44 12.73 23.95
C ASP A 138 10.87 12.13 25.30
N ARG A 139 10.57 12.82 26.41
CA ARG A 139 10.86 12.33 27.76
C ARG A 139 9.96 11.16 28.16
N LEU A 140 8.66 11.25 27.89
CA LEU A 140 7.70 10.17 28.15
C LEU A 140 8.04 8.88 27.38
N LYS A 141 8.70 9.01 26.22
CA LYS A 141 9.12 7.88 25.37
C LYS A 141 10.52 7.35 25.66
N SER A 142 11.26 7.97 26.58
CA SER A 142 12.59 7.48 26.96
C SER A 142 12.49 6.03 27.48
N PRO A 143 13.33 5.12 27.00
CA PRO A 143 13.11 3.69 27.21
C PRO A 143 13.28 3.33 28.68
N LYS A 144 12.19 2.89 29.34
CA LYS A 144 12.29 2.07 30.55
C LYS A 144 12.95 0.75 30.16
N LYS A 145 14.01 0.41 30.88
CA LYS A 145 14.93 -0.70 30.59
C LYS A 145 14.28 -2.03 30.99
N GLU A 146 13.28 -2.51 30.25
CA GLU A 146 12.57 -3.76 30.54
C GLU A 146 12.73 -4.85 29.46
N SER A 147 13.06 -6.06 29.93
CA SER A 147 13.07 -7.39 29.28
C SER A 147 13.96 -7.62 28.03
N VAL A 148 15.28 -7.56 28.22
CA VAL A 148 16.30 -7.84 27.18
C VAL A 148 16.27 -9.30 26.67
N SER A 149 15.70 -10.26 27.41
CA SER A 149 15.74 -11.68 27.06
C SER A 149 14.76 -12.10 25.95
N VAL A 150 13.49 -11.68 26.02
CA VAL A 150 12.45 -12.06 25.04
C VAL A 150 12.72 -11.44 23.67
N LEU A 151 13.16 -10.17 23.67
CA LEU A 151 13.49 -9.45 22.45
C LEU A 151 14.67 -10.10 21.71
N GLN A 152 15.65 -10.66 22.43
CA GLN A 152 16.79 -11.38 21.83
C GLN A 152 16.39 -12.68 21.13
N HIS A 153 15.47 -13.48 21.70
CA HIS A 153 15.00 -14.71 21.08
C HIS A 153 14.20 -14.44 19.79
N LEU A 154 13.26 -13.48 19.83
CA LEU A 154 12.56 -13.01 18.64
C LEU A 154 13.54 -12.48 17.58
N ASN A 155 14.62 -11.84 18.00
CA ASN A 155 15.66 -11.34 17.10
C ASN A 155 16.35 -12.45 16.30
N ARG A 156 16.65 -13.58 16.95
CA ARG A 156 17.30 -14.74 16.31
C ARG A 156 16.35 -15.43 15.34
N ILE A 157 15.08 -15.61 15.72
CA ILE A 157 14.06 -16.18 14.85
C ILE A 157 13.89 -15.32 13.59
N LEU A 158 13.79 -14.00 13.74
CA LEU A 158 13.64 -13.08 12.61
C LEU A 158 14.87 -13.11 11.68
N GLN A 159 16.08 -13.29 12.22
CA GLN A 159 17.31 -13.45 11.43
C GLN A 159 17.30 -14.77 10.65
N PHE A 160 16.83 -15.86 11.27
CA PHE A 160 16.70 -17.16 10.61
C PHE A 160 15.67 -17.11 9.48
N VAL A 161 14.51 -16.50 9.73
CA VAL A 161 13.46 -16.28 8.72
C VAL A 161 14.00 -15.43 7.56
N ARG A 162 14.73 -14.35 7.86
CA ARG A 162 15.38 -13.52 6.83
C ARG A 162 16.37 -14.31 5.98
N PHE A 163 17.20 -15.17 6.61
CA PHE A 163 18.15 -16.01 5.87
C PHE A 163 17.43 -16.94 4.89
N PHE A 164 16.33 -17.56 5.31
CA PHE A 164 15.51 -18.39 4.43
C PHE A 164 14.88 -17.59 3.27
N ILE A 165 14.33 -16.39 3.55
CA ILE A 165 13.78 -15.52 2.51
C ILE A 165 14.86 -15.07 1.52
N LEU A 166 16.09 -14.80 1.97
CA LEU A 166 17.21 -14.45 1.09
C LEU A 166 17.58 -15.60 0.16
N ILE A 167 17.62 -16.84 0.66
CA ILE A 167 17.84 -18.02 -0.18
C ILE A 167 16.74 -18.14 -1.24
N LEU A 168 15.48 -17.99 -0.83
CA LEU A 168 14.35 -18.09 -1.75
C LEU A 168 14.36 -16.96 -2.81
N SER A 169 14.70 -15.73 -2.41
CA SER A 169 14.88 -14.59 -3.32
C SER A 169 16.04 -14.83 -4.28
N PHE A 170 17.16 -15.40 -3.82
CA PHE A 170 18.29 -15.76 -4.68
C PHE A 170 17.90 -16.81 -5.73
N ILE A 171 17.18 -17.87 -5.32
CA ILE A 171 16.68 -18.90 -6.24
C ILE A 171 15.69 -18.28 -7.24
N SER A 172 14.74 -17.47 -6.77
CA SER A 172 13.77 -16.76 -7.61
C SER A 172 14.45 -15.91 -8.67
N LYS A 173 15.44 -15.09 -8.27
CA LYS A 173 16.19 -14.20 -9.18
C LYS A 173 17.04 -14.97 -10.19
N LYS A 174 17.59 -16.13 -9.81
CA LYS A 174 18.29 -17.02 -10.74
C LYS A 174 17.33 -17.68 -11.75
N LEU A 175 16.12 -18.02 -11.31
CA LEU A 175 15.08 -18.60 -12.15
C LEU A 175 14.29 -17.55 -12.96
N PHE A 176 14.49 -16.26 -12.65
CA PHE A 176 13.80 -15.11 -13.27
C PHE A 176 13.90 -15.09 -14.79
N PHE A 177 15.01 -15.56 -15.37
CA PHE A 177 15.15 -15.67 -16.82
C PHE A 177 14.04 -16.51 -17.47
N ILE A 178 13.60 -17.56 -16.78
CA ILE A 178 12.55 -18.48 -17.25
C ILE A 178 11.16 -17.99 -16.77
N THR A 179 11.08 -17.47 -15.54
CA THR A 179 9.80 -17.10 -14.91
C THR A 179 9.30 -15.71 -15.27
N LYS A 180 10.06 -14.89 -16.01
CA LYS A 180 9.62 -13.57 -16.51
C LYS A 180 8.33 -13.64 -17.34
N CYS A 181 8.10 -14.76 -18.02
CA CYS A 181 6.91 -14.98 -18.83
C CYS A 181 5.67 -15.39 -18.01
N SER A 182 5.85 -15.72 -16.72
CA SER A 182 4.80 -16.21 -15.82
C SER A 182 4.44 -15.13 -14.80
N SER A 183 3.13 -14.91 -14.66
CA SER A 183 2.53 -14.03 -13.65
C SER A 183 2.79 -14.52 -12.23
N VAL A 184 2.84 -15.83 -12.01
CA VAL A 184 3.20 -16.44 -10.71
C VAL A 184 4.64 -16.12 -10.35
N GLY A 185 5.57 -16.29 -11.29
CA GLY A 185 6.98 -16.01 -11.09
C GLY A 185 7.25 -14.56 -10.69
N PHE A 186 6.67 -13.62 -11.44
CA PHE A 186 6.77 -12.19 -11.13
C PHE A 186 6.14 -11.84 -9.78
N HIS A 187 5.06 -12.51 -9.39
CA HIS A 187 4.43 -12.30 -8.08
C HIS A 187 5.29 -12.82 -6.93
N ILE A 188 5.90 -14.01 -7.08
CA ILE A 188 6.83 -14.57 -6.09
C ILE A 188 7.96 -13.58 -5.82
N ASP A 189 8.57 -13.02 -6.86
CA ASP A 189 9.69 -12.08 -6.71
C ASP A 189 9.30 -10.82 -5.92
N ASN A 190 8.19 -10.17 -6.31
CA ASN A 190 7.68 -8.98 -5.60
C ASN A 190 7.28 -9.29 -4.15
N TYR A 191 6.68 -10.46 -3.91
CA TYR A 191 6.27 -10.88 -2.58
C TYR A 191 7.49 -11.11 -1.67
N LEU A 192 8.56 -11.73 -2.20
CA LEU A 192 9.81 -11.94 -1.48
C LEU A 192 10.54 -10.62 -1.19
N ASP A 193 10.60 -9.70 -2.16
CA ASP A 193 11.19 -8.38 -1.95
C ASP A 193 10.40 -7.57 -0.90
N GLY A 194 9.07 -7.67 -0.87
CA GLY A 194 8.23 -7.09 0.18
C GLY A 194 8.49 -7.68 1.58
N LEU A 195 8.68 -9.00 1.66
CA LEU A 195 9.06 -9.67 2.91
C LEU A 195 10.46 -9.27 3.38
N LEU A 196 11.44 -9.15 2.47
CA LEU A 196 12.77 -8.66 2.80
C LEU A 196 12.70 -7.24 3.36
N TRP A 197 11.96 -6.35 2.70
CA TRP A 197 11.71 -4.98 3.18
C TRP A 197 11.11 -4.96 4.59
N PHE A 198 10.15 -5.84 4.89
CA PHE A 198 9.56 -5.96 6.23
C PHE A 198 10.62 -6.34 7.29
N THR A 199 11.54 -7.26 6.97
CA THR A 199 12.60 -7.69 7.89
C THR A 199 13.72 -6.66 8.09
N ASP A 200 14.00 -5.82 7.09
CA ASP A 200 15.06 -4.80 7.15
C ASP A 200 14.72 -3.63 8.06
N CYS A 201 13.43 -3.35 8.25
CA CYS A 201 12.93 -2.12 8.80
C CYS A 201 13.05 -2.05 10.36
N ARG A 202 14.03 -2.73 10.96
CA ARG A 202 14.17 -3.13 12.38
C ARG A 202 14.28 -1.98 13.41
N LYS A 203 14.64 -0.76 12.99
CA LYS A 203 14.84 0.42 13.87
C LYS A 203 14.14 1.68 13.33
N GLY A 204 13.02 1.49 12.64
CA GLY A 204 12.28 2.60 12.03
C GLY A 204 11.51 3.45 13.03
N THR A 205 11.27 4.69 12.65
CA THR A 205 10.40 5.66 13.33
C THR A 205 8.95 5.15 13.48
N LYS A 206 8.10 5.79 14.30
CA LYS A 206 6.66 5.41 14.42
C LYS A 206 5.93 5.36 13.05
N ARG A 207 6.38 6.12 12.04
CA ARG A 207 5.84 6.07 10.66
C ARG A 207 6.15 4.74 9.96
N ASP A 208 7.32 4.18 10.19
CA ASP A 208 7.73 2.89 9.65
C ASP A 208 6.94 1.75 10.30
N HIS A 209 6.55 1.91 11.57
CA HIS A 209 5.63 0.98 12.25
C HIS A 209 4.25 0.92 11.55
N ILE A 210 3.66 2.07 11.20
CA ILE A 210 2.36 2.09 10.49
C ILE A 210 2.47 1.41 9.13
N LYS A 211 3.53 1.69 8.35
CA LYS A 211 3.77 1.04 7.06
C LYS A 211 3.95 -0.47 7.18
N LYS A 212 4.71 -0.93 8.19
CA LYS A 212 4.88 -2.36 8.49
C LYS A 212 3.56 -3.02 8.84
N MET A 213 2.75 -2.39 9.69
CA MET A 213 1.46 -2.94 10.10
C MET A 213 0.46 -2.95 8.94
N ASN A 214 0.50 -1.96 8.04
CA ASN A 214 -0.26 -1.98 6.79
C ASN A 214 0.13 -3.19 5.94
N PHE A 215 1.43 -3.41 5.71
CA PHE A 215 1.91 -4.54 4.93
C PHE A 215 1.55 -5.88 5.58
N LEU A 216 1.79 -6.02 6.89
CA LEU A 216 1.45 -7.22 7.64
C LEU A 216 -0.06 -7.53 7.57
N LEU A 217 -0.91 -6.53 7.76
CA LEU A 217 -2.35 -6.71 7.72
C LEU A 217 -2.85 -7.04 6.30
N SER A 218 -2.24 -6.45 5.27
CA SER A 218 -2.52 -6.79 3.86
C SER A 218 -2.14 -8.25 3.56
N VAL A 219 -0.97 -8.71 4.01
CA VAL A 219 -0.55 -10.12 3.89
C VAL A 219 -1.48 -11.07 4.63
N ILE A 220 -1.87 -10.73 5.86
CA ILE A 220 -2.82 -11.55 6.64
C ILE A 220 -4.17 -11.63 5.93
N LEU A 221 -4.68 -10.50 5.41
CA LEU A 221 -5.93 -10.50 4.66
C LEU A 221 -5.80 -11.34 3.38
N ASP A 222 -4.68 -11.23 2.66
CA ASP A 222 -4.42 -12.01 1.44
C ASP A 222 -4.43 -13.52 1.72
N VAL A 223 -3.76 -13.97 2.79
CA VAL A 223 -3.78 -15.37 3.24
C VAL A 223 -5.18 -15.80 3.67
N PHE A 224 -5.90 -14.95 4.42
CA PHE A 224 -7.24 -15.25 4.91
C PHE A 224 -8.26 -15.39 3.76
N LEU A 225 -8.29 -14.42 2.84
CA LEU A 225 -9.13 -14.48 1.64
C LEU A 225 -8.73 -15.67 0.77
N GLY A 226 -7.43 -15.96 0.65
CA GLY A 226 -6.92 -17.13 -0.06
C GLY A 226 -7.41 -18.44 0.53
N ALA A 227 -7.42 -18.57 1.85
CA ALA A 227 -7.92 -19.76 2.55
C ALA A 227 -9.43 -19.94 2.37
N ILE A 228 -10.23 -18.87 2.47
CA ILE A 228 -11.67 -18.91 2.22
C ILE A 228 -11.94 -19.34 0.78
N PHE A 229 -11.28 -18.71 -0.19
CA PHE A 229 -11.45 -19.02 -1.61
C PHE A 229 -10.97 -20.43 -1.94
N LEU A 230 -9.87 -20.88 -1.35
CA LEU A 230 -9.36 -22.24 -1.51
C LEU A 230 -10.36 -23.26 -1.00
N ASN A 231 -10.91 -23.04 0.20
CA ASN A 231 -11.91 -23.93 0.78
C ASN A 231 -13.16 -24.01 -0.11
N TYR A 232 -13.66 -22.84 -0.52
CA TYR A 232 -14.77 -22.73 -1.48
C TYR A 232 -14.47 -23.52 -2.76
N LEU A 233 -13.28 -23.34 -3.35
CA LEU A 233 -12.86 -24.07 -4.54
C LEU A 233 -12.80 -25.57 -4.30
N THR A 234 -12.22 -26.04 -3.19
CA THR A 234 -12.13 -27.49 -2.91
C THR A 234 -13.49 -28.12 -2.65
N THR A 235 -14.45 -27.38 -2.09
CA THR A 235 -15.84 -27.85 -1.96
C THR A 235 -16.56 -27.87 -3.31
N TRP A 236 -16.30 -26.89 -4.17
CA TRP A 236 -16.88 -26.83 -5.51
C TRP A 236 -16.26 -27.84 -6.48
N PHE A 237 -14.95 -28.08 -6.40
CA PHE A 237 -14.23 -29.06 -7.20
C PHE A 237 -14.40 -30.48 -6.61
N SER A 238 -15.64 -30.96 -6.61
CA SER A 238 -15.91 -32.40 -6.59
C SER A 238 -15.48 -33.04 -7.93
N PRO A 239 -15.26 -34.37 -8.02
CA PRO A 239 -14.90 -35.04 -9.28
C PRO A 239 -15.87 -34.73 -10.44
N ASP A 240 -17.16 -34.51 -10.15
CA ASP A 240 -18.17 -34.12 -11.15
C ASP A 240 -17.99 -32.70 -11.69
N SER A 241 -17.37 -31.80 -10.93
CA SER A 241 -17.15 -30.40 -11.34
C SER A 241 -16.01 -30.26 -12.34
N PHE A 242 -15.07 -31.20 -12.39
CA PHE A 242 -14.07 -31.24 -13.47
C PHE A 242 -14.73 -31.52 -14.82
N ALA A 243 -15.70 -32.43 -14.86
CA ALA A 243 -16.49 -32.67 -16.06
C ALA A 243 -17.23 -31.39 -16.51
N LYS A 244 -17.80 -30.63 -15.57
CA LYS A 244 -18.43 -29.32 -15.86
C LYS A 244 -17.44 -28.29 -16.40
N PHE A 245 -16.22 -28.22 -15.84
CA PHE A 245 -15.17 -27.33 -16.34
C PHE A 245 -14.74 -27.71 -17.76
N LEU A 246 -14.54 -29.00 -18.03
CA LEU A 246 -14.24 -29.51 -19.36
C LEU A 246 -15.35 -29.18 -20.37
N LEU A 247 -16.61 -29.37 -19.99
CA LEU A 247 -17.77 -28.99 -20.81
C LEU A 247 -17.80 -27.49 -21.10
N SER A 248 -17.44 -26.65 -20.12
CA SER A 248 -17.34 -25.20 -20.33
C SER A 248 -16.21 -24.85 -21.30
N ALA A 249 -15.07 -25.53 -21.23
CA ALA A 249 -13.95 -25.33 -22.14
C ALA A 249 -14.31 -25.78 -23.57
N GLU A 250 -14.99 -26.92 -23.70
CA GLU A 250 -15.49 -27.42 -24.98
C GLU A 250 -16.52 -26.47 -25.59
N LYS A 251 -17.44 -25.92 -24.79
CA LYS A 251 -18.39 -24.90 -25.23
C LYS A 251 -17.70 -23.63 -25.73
N ALA A 252 -16.62 -23.20 -25.07
CA ALA A 252 -15.84 -22.04 -25.50
C ALA A 252 -15.14 -22.29 -26.85
N ILE A 253 -14.58 -23.49 -27.03
CA ILE A 253 -13.98 -23.93 -28.31
C ILE A 253 -15.06 -23.98 -29.40
N GLN A 254 -16.23 -24.55 -29.11
CA GLN A 254 -17.34 -24.62 -30.06
C GLN A 254 -17.81 -23.23 -30.48
N SER A 255 -17.95 -22.30 -29.53
CA SER A 255 -18.31 -20.90 -29.82
C SER A 255 -17.31 -20.24 -30.77
N LEU A 256 -16.01 -20.56 -30.64
CA LEU A 256 -14.98 -20.07 -31.55
C LEU A 256 -15.09 -20.70 -32.95
N ARG A 257 -15.41 -22.00 -33.04
CA ARG A 257 -15.65 -22.68 -34.33
C ARG A 257 -16.87 -22.09 -35.03
N ASP A 258 -17.97 -21.90 -34.30
CA ASP A 258 -19.20 -21.33 -34.82
C ASP A 258 -18.97 -19.91 -35.35
N LEU A 259 -18.16 -19.10 -34.65
CA LEU A 259 -17.75 -17.78 -35.13
C LEU A 259 -16.97 -17.85 -36.45
N ILE A 260 -16.06 -18.82 -36.60
CA ILE A 260 -15.30 -19.00 -37.85
C ILE A 260 -16.21 -19.48 -38.99
N HIS A 261 -17.17 -20.36 -38.71
CA HIS A 261 -18.17 -20.78 -39.68
C HIS A 261 -19.07 -19.62 -40.09
N TRP A 262 -19.51 -18.79 -39.14
CA TRP A 262 -20.27 -17.56 -39.42
C TRP A 262 -19.49 -16.59 -40.31
N LEU A 263 -18.18 -16.43 -40.08
CA LEU A 263 -17.29 -15.63 -40.92
C LEU A 263 -17.17 -16.15 -42.37
N THR A 264 -17.42 -17.44 -42.60
CA THR A 264 -17.31 -18.07 -43.94
C THR A 264 -18.55 -17.85 -44.81
N GLY A 265 -19.70 -17.55 -44.20
CA GLY A 265 -20.93 -17.20 -44.91
C GLY A 265 -20.91 -15.73 -45.35
N ASP A 266 -21.94 -14.98 -44.95
CA ASP A 266 -22.05 -13.54 -45.19
C ASP A 266 -22.05 -12.79 -43.84
N PRO A 267 -20.87 -12.55 -43.24
CA PRO A 267 -20.81 -11.87 -41.94
C PRO A 267 -21.37 -10.45 -42.06
N ALA A 268 -22.40 -10.14 -41.26
CA ALA A 268 -23.06 -8.84 -41.23
C ALA A 268 -23.53 -8.32 -42.62
N GLY A 269 -23.81 -9.22 -43.57
CA GLY A 269 -24.22 -8.88 -44.94
C GLY A 269 -23.09 -8.46 -45.89
N PHE A 270 -21.83 -8.56 -45.46
CA PHE A 270 -20.69 -8.35 -46.35
C PHE A 270 -20.50 -9.56 -47.27
N LYS A 271 -20.64 -9.34 -48.58
CA LYS A 271 -20.35 -10.35 -49.60
C LYS A 271 -18.85 -10.54 -49.75
N LEU A 272 -18.29 -11.48 -49.00
CA LEU A 272 -16.88 -11.80 -49.01
C LEU A 272 -16.51 -12.72 -50.19
N ASN A 273 -15.21 -12.80 -50.50
CA ASN A 273 -14.71 -13.82 -51.41
C ASN A 273 -14.86 -15.21 -50.74
N PHE A 274 -15.89 -15.95 -51.13
CA PHE A 274 -16.25 -17.23 -50.52
C PHE A 274 -15.10 -18.25 -50.54
N THR A 275 -14.42 -18.41 -51.69
CA THR A 275 -13.33 -19.39 -51.83
C THR A 275 -12.19 -19.09 -50.87
N PHE A 276 -11.80 -17.82 -50.78
CA PHE A 276 -10.73 -17.39 -49.88
C PHE A 276 -11.16 -17.45 -48.41
N SER A 277 -12.40 -17.06 -48.09
CA SER A 277 -12.96 -17.19 -46.74
C SER A 277 -12.97 -18.64 -46.26
N LYS A 278 -13.39 -19.57 -47.13
CA LYS A 278 -13.39 -21.01 -46.85
C LYS A 278 -11.98 -21.55 -46.59
N MET A 279 -11.00 -21.11 -47.38
CA MET A 279 -9.60 -21.49 -47.17
C MET A 279 -9.09 -20.99 -45.80
N LEU A 280 -9.37 -19.73 -45.47
CA LEU A 280 -8.95 -19.11 -44.21
C LEU A 280 -9.62 -19.77 -42.99
N ALA A 281 -10.92 -20.07 -43.10
CA ALA A 281 -11.67 -20.79 -42.07
C ALA A 281 -11.12 -22.20 -41.84
N THR A 282 -10.87 -22.96 -42.91
CA THR A 282 -10.26 -24.30 -42.84
C THR A 282 -8.90 -24.23 -42.14
N PHE A 283 -8.07 -23.25 -42.48
CA PHE A 283 -6.77 -23.02 -41.84
C PHE A 283 -6.92 -22.72 -40.35
N PHE A 284 -7.79 -21.79 -39.94
CA PHE A 284 -7.94 -21.45 -38.52
C PHE A 284 -8.59 -22.58 -37.70
N LEU A 285 -9.54 -23.31 -38.25
CA LEU A 285 -10.12 -24.50 -37.60
C LEU A 285 -9.07 -25.57 -37.37
N PHE A 286 -8.20 -25.83 -38.36
CA PHE A 286 -7.08 -26.76 -38.21
C PHE A 286 -6.12 -26.36 -37.08
N TYR A 287 -5.83 -25.07 -36.92
CA TYR A 287 -5.02 -24.57 -35.79
C TYR A 287 -5.72 -24.79 -34.43
N ILE A 288 -7.04 -24.62 -34.37
CA ILE A 288 -7.82 -24.92 -33.16
C ILE A 288 -7.76 -26.42 -32.85
N ASP A 289 -7.85 -27.28 -33.86
CA ASP A 289 -7.74 -28.74 -33.69
C ASP A 289 -6.37 -29.14 -33.14
N ILE A 290 -5.28 -28.62 -33.72
CA ILE A 290 -3.92 -28.85 -33.20
C ILE A 290 -3.81 -28.43 -31.73
N TRP A 291 -4.38 -27.27 -31.38
CA TRP A 291 -4.37 -26.79 -30.00
C TRP A 291 -5.16 -27.71 -29.07
N CYS A 292 -6.32 -28.21 -29.50
CA CYS A 292 -7.11 -29.17 -28.74
C CYS A 292 -6.31 -30.46 -28.50
N SER A 293 -5.61 -30.98 -29.51
CA SER A 293 -4.71 -32.14 -29.36
C SER A 293 -3.57 -31.86 -28.38
N PHE A 294 -2.98 -30.67 -28.42
CA PHE A 294 -1.93 -30.26 -27.47
C PHE A 294 -2.45 -30.25 -26.03
N ILE A 295 -3.63 -29.66 -25.77
CA ILE A 295 -4.25 -29.68 -24.44
C ILE A 295 -4.61 -31.12 -24.00
N ALA A 296 -5.03 -31.98 -24.93
CA ALA A 296 -5.29 -33.39 -24.62
C ALA A 296 -4.02 -34.12 -24.16
N ILE A 297 -2.86 -33.83 -24.76
CA ILE A 297 -1.55 -34.36 -24.34
C ILE A 297 -1.17 -33.83 -22.96
N LEU A 298 -1.52 -32.59 -22.61
CA LEU A 298 -1.27 -32.00 -21.29
C LEU A 298 -2.22 -32.50 -20.18
N ARG A 299 -3.30 -33.21 -20.54
CA ARG A 299 -4.30 -33.71 -19.58
C ARG A 299 -3.70 -34.51 -18.40
N PRO A 300 -2.70 -35.41 -18.57
CA PRO A 300 -2.10 -36.13 -17.44
C PRO A 300 -1.43 -35.21 -16.41
N MET A 301 -0.96 -34.03 -16.84
CA MET A 301 -0.32 -33.05 -15.96
C MET A 301 -1.32 -32.24 -15.12
N TYR A 302 -2.63 -32.34 -15.39
CA TYR A 302 -3.66 -31.62 -14.66
C TYR A 302 -3.57 -31.85 -13.14
N ASN A 303 -3.42 -33.09 -12.69
CA ASN A 303 -3.34 -33.39 -11.26
C ASN A 303 -2.16 -32.68 -10.60
N MET A 304 -1.02 -32.61 -11.29
CA MET A 304 0.15 -31.87 -10.82
C MET A 304 -0.10 -30.37 -10.78
N ILE A 305 -0.71 -29.80 -11.83
CA ILE A 305 -1.06 -28.37 -11.90
C ILE A 305 -2.05 -28.00 -10.79
N PHE A 306 -3.05 -28.85 -10.54
CA PHE A 306 -4.04 -28.65 -9.48
C PHE A 306 -3.40 -28.73 -8.09
N MET A 307 -2.51 -29.69 -7.84
CA MET A 307 -1.76 -29.77 -6.58
C MET A 307 -0.87 -28.54 -6.36
N VAL A 308 -0.20 -28.06 -7.40
CA VAL A 308 0.57 -26.81 -7.35
C VAL A 308 -0.33 -25.61 -7.07
N PHE A 309 -1.51 -25.53 -7.70
CA PHE A 309 -2.51 -24.51 -7.43
C PHE A 309 -2.99 -24.54 -5.98
N LEU A 310 -3.28 -25.72 -5.42
CA LEU A 310 -3.67 -25.88 -4.02
C LEU A 310 -2.54 -25.47 -3.06
N PHE A 311 -1.31 -25.85 -3.35
CA PHE A 311 -0.14 -25.51 -2.54
C PHE A 311 0.12 -24.00 -2.54
N MET A 312 0.17 -23.38 -3.71
CA MET A 312 0.32 -21.92 -3.86
C MET A 312 -0.88 -21.17 -3.30
N GLY A 313 -2.07 -21.76 -3.39
CA GLY A 313 -3.30 -21.17 -2.88
C GLY A 313 -3.34 -21.00 -1.36
N LYS A 314 -2.55 -21.76 -0.62
CA LYS A 314 -2.39 -21.57 0.85
C LYS A 314 -1.60 -20.31 1.19
N ALA A 315 -0.81 -19.78 0.26
CA ALA A 315 0.00 -18.58 0.48
C ALA A 315 -0.81 -17.27 0.35
N GLY A 316 -1.97 -17.29 -0.30
CA GLY A 316 -2.88 -16.13 -0.42
C GLY A 316 -3.71 -16.11 -1.70
N ILE A 317 -4.73 -15.25 -1.73
CA ILE A 317 -5.58 -15.08 -2.92
C ILE A 317 -4.82 -14.47 -4.09
N THR A 318 -3.81 -13.63 -3.82
CA THR A 318 -2.94 -13.05 -4.84
C THR A 318 -2.14 -14.12 -5.62
N PHE A 319 -1.75 -15.20 -4.95
CA PHE A 319 -1.10 -16.36 -5.58
C PHE A 319 -2.09 -17.19 -6.41
N GLN A 320 -3.34 -17.34 -5.96
CA GLN A 320 -4.37 -18.03 -6.75
C GLN A 320 -4.70 -17.27 -8.03
N VAL A 321 -4.83 -15.94 -7.93
CA VAL A 321 -5.08 -15.06 -9.08
C VAL A 321 -3.91 -15.06 -10.06
N SER A 322 -2.65 -15.15 -9.59
CA SER A 322 -1.49 -15.23 -10.48
C SER A 322 -1.43 -16.54 -11.25
N VAL A 323 -1.75 -17.68 -10.61
CA VAL A 323 -1.85 -18.98 -11.30
C VAL A 323 -3.01 -18.97 -12.31
N MET A 324 -4.15 -18.39 -11.93
CA MET A 324 -5.30 -18.26 -12.85
C MET A 324 -4.96 -17.42 -14.09
N ALA A 325 -4.20 -16.34 -13.92
CA ALA A 325 -3.75 -15.52 -15.05
C ALA A 325 -2.83 -16.31 -16.01
N ASP A 326 -1.95 -17.17 -15.48
CA ASP A 326 -1.08 -18.03 -16.30
C ASP A 326 -1.87 -19.12 -17.02
N ILE A 327 -2.84 -19.76 -16.35
CA ILE A 327 -3.75 -20.74 -16.99
C ILE A 327 -4.53 -20.05 -18.12
N LEU A 328 -5.07 -18.86 -17.89
CA LEU A 328 -5.77 -18.09 -18.91
C LEU A 328 -4.86 -17.76 -20.10
N ALA A 329 -3.62 -17.36 -19.86
CA ALA A 329 -2.64 -17.09 -20.91
C ALA A 329 -2.34 -18.34 -21.76
N VAL A 330 -2.18 -19.51 -21.13
CA VAL A 330 -2.00 -20.79 -21.84
C VAL A 330 -3.26 -21.11 -22.65
N VAL A 331 -4.44 -21.16 -22.02
CA VAL A 331 -5.71 -21.53 -22.69
C VAL A 331 -5.99 -20.63 -23.90
N THR A 332 -5.69 -19.34 -23.81
CA THR A 332 -5.97 -18.35 -24.88
C THR A 332 -4.85 -18.20 -25.91
N PHE A 333 -3.74 -18.94 -25.77
CA PHE A 333 -2.58 -18.83 -26.65
C PHE A 333 -2.90 -19.08 -28.13
N HIS A 334 -3.78 -20.04 -28.43
CA HIS A 334 -4.20 -20.32 -29.80
C HIS A 334 -4.89 -19.11 -30.48
N ILE A 335 -5.69 -18.34 -29.74
CA ILE A 335 -6.36 -17.12 -30.24
C ILE A 335 -5.33 -16.04 -30.52
N TYR A 336 -4.30 -15.91 -29.67
CA TYR A 336 -3.17 -15.01 -29.91
C TYR A 336 -2.44 -15.36 -31.22
N CYS A 337 -2.14 -16.64 -31.45
CA CYS A 337 -1.52 -17.11 -32.68
C CYS A 337 -2.38 -16.79 -33.91
N ILE A 338 -3.67 -17.13 -33.88
CA ILE A 338 -4.61 -16.84 -34.97
C ILE A 338 -4.68 -15.34 -35.28
N CYS A 339 -4.76 -14.50 -34.25
CA CYS A 339 -4.73 -13.04 -34.40
C CYS A 339 -3.43 -12.55 -35.05
N LEU A 340 -2.27 -13.09 -34.66
CA LEU A 340 -0.99 -12.77 -35.31
C LEU A 340 -0.96 -13.17 -36.79
N PHE A 341 -1.47 -14.35 -37.13
CA PHE A 341 -1.57 -14.79 -38.52
C PHE A 341 -2.48 -13.87 -39.34
N ALA A 342 -3.66 -13.53 -38.83
CA ALA A 342 -4.57 -12.61 -39.48
C ALA A 342 -3.93 -11.21 -39.67
N ALA A 343 -3.25 -10.69 -38.65
CA ALA A 343 -2.53 -9.43 -38.73
C ALA A 343 -1.40 -9.46 -39.77
N ARG A 344 -0.62 -10.54 -39.82
CA ARG A 344 0.46 -10.71 -40.81
C ARG A 344 -0.10 -10.79 -42.22
N LEU A 345 -1.17 -11.55 -42.43
CA LEU A 345 -1.83 -11.70 -43.73
C LEU A 345 -2.38 -10.36 -44.22
N TYR A 346 -3.06 -9.61 -43.35
CA TYR A 346 -3.54 -8.26 -43.65
C TYR A 346 -2.38 -7.32 -44.03
N ASN A 347 -1.30 -7.32 -43.25
CA ASN A 347 -0.12 -6.51 -43.56
C ASN A 347 0.49 -6.87 -44.93
N ILE A 348 0.65 -8.16 -45.25
CA ILE A 348 1.16 -8.61 -46.54
C ILE A 348 0.28 -8.07 -47.69
N GLN A 349 -1.04 -8.14 -47.55
CA GLN A 349 -1.95 -7.63 -48.57
C GLN A 349 -1.88 -6.11 -48.74
N VAL A 350 -1.82 -5.35 -47.64
CA VAL A 350 -1.68 -3.89 -47.67
C VAL A 350 -0.34 -3.48 -48.29
N PHE A 351 0.77 -4.09 -47.87
CA PHE A 351 2.09 -3.82 -48.48
C PHE A 351 2.14 -4.21 -49.95
N GLY A 352 1.50 -5.32 -50.33
CA GLY A 352 1.34 -5.75 -51.72
C GLY A 352 0.56 -4.74 -52.56
N LEU A 353 -0.58 -4.26 -52.05
CA LEU A 353 -1.38 -3.22 -52.70
C LEU A 353 -0.61 -1.90 -52.85
N ILE A 354 0.12 -1.48 -51.82
CA ILE A 354 0.96 -0.27 -51.89
C ILE A 354 2.07 -0.43 -52.93
N ALA A 355 2.70 -1.61 -53.01
CA ALA A 355 3.74 -1.88 -54.00
C ALA A 355 3.19 -1.85 -55.44
N LEU A 356 2.03 -2.48 -55.67
CA LEU A 356 1.36 -2.49 -56.98
C LEU A 356 0.80 -1.11 -57.35
N TRP A 357 0.32 -0.34 -56.38
CA TRP A 357 -0.09 1.05 -56.61
C TRP A 357 1.08 1.90 -57.12
N ARG A 358 2.28 1.71 -56.54
CA ARG A 358 3.49 2.39 -57.04
C ARG A 358 3.86 1.93 -58.45
N LEU A 359 3.67 0.66 -58.78
CA LEU A 359 3.88 0.12 -60.13
C LEU A 359 3.04 0.90 -61.17
N PHE A 360 1.75 1.14 -60.90
CA PHE A 360 0.88 1.92 -61.82
C PHE A 360 1.34 3.36 -62.00
N LEU A 361 1.89 3.96 -60.95
CA LEU A 361 2.44 5.32 -61.00
C LEU A 361 3.81 5.39 -61.67
N GLY A 362 4.37 4.27 -62.16
CA GLY A 362 5.71 4.23 -62.71
C GLY A 362 6.80 4.46 -61.65
N ARG A 363 6.55 4.05 -60.41
CA ARG A 363 7.43 4.31 -59.25
C ARG A 363 7.88 3.00 -58.59
N LYS A 364 9.14 2.94 -58.15
CA LYS A 364 9.73 1.80 -57.43
C LYS A 364 10.42 2.28 -56.16
N ARG A 365 10.21 1.60 -55.02
CA ARG A 365 10.99 1.87 -53.80
C ARG A 365 12.38 1.28 -53.96
N ASN A 366 13.40 2.09 -53.75
CA ASN A 366 14.79 1.70 -53.76
C ASN A 366 15.28 1.55 -52.31
N PRO A 367 15.42 0.30 -51.79
CA PRO A 367 15.84 0.09 -50.41
C PRO A 367 17.28 0.54 -50.13
N LEU A 368 18.14 0.63 -51.16
CA LEU A 368 19.54 1.06 -51.00
C LEU A 368 19.67 2.55 -50.70
N ARG A 369 18.71 3.37 -51.15
CA ARG A 369 18.71 4.83 -50.99
C ARG A 369 17.50 5.36 -50.22
N ASP A 370 16.73 4.43 -49.64
CA ASP A 370 15.45 4.64 -48.97
C ASP A 370 14.51 5.68 -49.61
N ARG A 371 14.44 5.69 -50.95
CA ARG A 371 13.65 6.65 -51.72
C ARG A 371 12.78 5.96 -52.77
N VAL A 372 11.81 6.69 -53.31
CA VAL A 372 10.94 6.21 -54.40
C VAL A 372 11.44 6.80 -55.72
N ASP A 373 11.97 5.96 -56.59
CA ASP A 373 12.52 6.33 -57.90
C ASP A 373 11.46 6.09 -59.01
N SER A 374 11.47 6.92 -60.06
CA SER A 374 10.70 6.64 -61.28
C SER A 374 11.31 5.48 -62.07
N CYS A 375 10.48 4.57 -62.57
CA CYS A 375 10.89 3.40 -63.33
C CYS A 375 10.00 3.23 -64.56
N LYS A 376 10.58 2.90 -65.71
CA LYS A 376 9.84 2.63 -66.93
C LYS A 376 9.44 1.14 -66.93
N TYR A 377 8.13 0.89 -66.91
CA TYR A 377 7.58 -0.47 -66.98
C TYR A 377 7.06 -0.76 -68.39
N THR A 378 7.19 -2.01 -68.83
CA THR A 378 6.59 -2.43 -70.11
C THR A 378 5.08 -2.65 -69.96
N PRO A 379 4.30 -2.60 -71.05
CA PRO A 379 2.86 -2.83 -71.00
C PRO A 379 2.48 -4.19 -70.36
N GLU A 380 3.27 -5.23 -70.61
CA GLU A 380 3.04 -6.57 -70.06
C GLU A 380 3.21 -6.60 -68.53
N GLN A 381 4.21 -5.88 -68.01
CA GLN A 381 4.44 -5.75 -66.57
C GLN A 381 3.30 -4.99 -65.89
N LEU A 382 2.81 -3.92 -66.53
CA LEU A 382 1.69 -3.15 -66.04
C LEU A 382 0.40 -3.97 -66.02
N PHE A 383 0.18 -4.81 -67.04
CA PHE A 383 -0.96 -5.71 -67.11
C PHE A 383 -0.95 -6.74 -65.96
N ILE A 384 0.18 -7.42 -65.74
CA ILE A 384 0.34 -8.38 -64.62
C ILE A 384 0.13 -7.68 -63.27
N GLY A 385 0.67 -6.47 -63.11
CA GLY A 385 0.46 -5.66 -61.92
C GLY A 385 -1.01 -5.31 -61.69
N THR A 386 -1.74 -4.97 -62.75
CA THR A 386 -3.19 -4.64 -62.71
C THR A 386 -4.01 -5.85 -62.28
N LEU A 387 -3.69 -7.03 -62.82
CA LEU A 387 -4.33 -8.28 -62.43
C LEU A 387 -4.03 -8.62 -60.96
N GLY A 388 -2.77 -8.52 -60.53
CA GLY A 388 -2.40 -8.74 -59.13
C GLY A 388 -3.08 -7.76 -58.17
N PHE A 389 -3.21 -6.49 -58.57
CA PHE A 389 -3.83 -5.46 -57.75
C PHE A 389 -5.32 -5.69 -57.59
N THR A 390 -6.02 -5.99 -58.67
CA THR A 390 -7.47 -6.27 -58.64
C THR A 390 -7.76 -7.51 -57.78
N ILE A 391 -6.97 -8.58 -57.90
CA ILE A 391 -7.10 -9.76 -57.03
C ILE A 391 -6.89 -9.39 -55.56
N LEU A 392 -5.79 -8.73 -55.21
CA LEU A 392 -5.53 -8.35 -53.82
C LEU A 392 -6.58 -7.40 -53.27
N LEU A 393 -7.07 -6.45 -54.07
CA LEU A 393 -8.09 -5.49 -53.68
C LEU A 393 -9.41 -6.18 -53.37
N PHE A 394 -9.81 -7.19 -54.16
CA PHE A 394 -11.03 -7.96 -53.92
C PHE A 394 -10.91 -8.98 -52.78
N LEU A 395 -9.69 -9.41 -52.43
CA LEU A 395 -9.44 -10.29 -51.27
C LEU A 395 -9.29 -9.51 -49.95
N LEU A 396 -8.95 -8.22 -50.02
CA LEU A 396 -8.69 -7.38 -48.84
C LEU A 396 -9.87 -7.28 -47.87
N PRO A 397 -11.15 -7.13 -48.30
CA PRO A 397 -12.27 -7.09 -47.37
C PRO A 397 -12.37 -8.36 -46.53
N THR A 398 -12.13 -9.52 -47.13
CA THR A 398 -12.16 -10.81 -46.40
C THR A 398 -11.10 -10.87 -45.33
N THR A 399 -9.83 -10.53 -45.62
CA THR A 399 -8.79 -10.54 -44.58
C THR A 399 -9.03 -9.50 -43.50
N LEU A 400 -9.54 -8.32 -43.87
CA LEU A 400 -9.85 -7.25 -42.93
C LEU A 400 -10.88 -7.69 -41.89
N ILE A 401 -11.98 -8.31 -42.31
CA ILE A 401 -13.02 -8.78 -41.37
C ILE A 401 -12.44 -9.82 -40.39
N TYR A 402 -11.71 -10.81 -40.88
CA TYR A 402 -11.08 -11.80 -40.00
C TYR A 402 -10.07 -11.17 -39.03
N TYR A 403 -9.25 -10.23 -39.52
CA TYR A 403 -8.31 -9.49 -38.67
C TYR A 403 -9.02 -8.71 -37.57
N VAL A 404 -10.09 -7.97 -37.90
CA VAL A 404 -10.87 -7.18 -36.94
C VAL A 404 -11.51 -8.07 -35.88
N VAL A 405 -12.17 -9.15 -36.28
CA VAL A 405 -12.87 -10.06 -35.33
C VAL A 405 -11.89 -10.73 -34.37
N PHE A 406 -10.76 -11.26 -34.85
CA PHE A 406 -9.77 -11.88 -33.96
C PHE A 406 -9.02 -10.85 -33.11
N THR A 407 -8.83 -9.63 -33.61
CA THR A 407 -8.28 -8.54 -32.79
C THR A 407 -9.24 -8.16 -31.67
N PHE A 408 -10.54 -8.08 -31.94
CA PHE A 408 -11.56 -7.81 -30.93
C PHE A 408 -11.58 -8.89 -29.84
N LEU A 409 -11.59 -10.17 -30.23
CA LEU A 409 -11.46 -11.28 -29.28
C LEU A 409 -10.20 -11.15 -28.42
N ARG A 410 -9.05 -10.85 -29.03
CA ARG A 410 -7.79 -10.67 -28.31
C ARG A 410 -7.84 -9.49 -27.33
N ILE A 411 -8.47 -8.38 -27.71
CA ILE A 411 -8.65 -7.22 -26.82
C ILE A 411 -9.45 -7.64 -25.59
N ILE A 412 -10.58 -8.34 -25.75
CA ILE A 412 -11.39 -8.83 -24.64
C ILE A 412 -10.55 -9.72 -23.70
N LEU A 413 -9.82 -10.69 -24.24
CA LEU A 413 -9.00 -11.60 -23.44
C LEU A 413 -7.86 -10.88 -22.71
N THR A 414 -7.26 -9.87 -23.36
CA THR A 414 -6.23 -9.01 -22.75
C THR A 414 -6.82 -8.17 -21.62
N ILE A 415 -8.04 -7.66 -21.75
CA ILE A 415 -8.74 -6.93 -20.68
C ILE A 415 -9.01 -7.85 -19.49
N VAL A 416 -9.47 -9.09 -19.72
CA VAL A 416 -9.72 -10.07 -18.65
C VAL A 416 -8.42 -10.46 -17.94
N SER A 417 -7.36 -10.77 -18.69
CA SER A 417 -6.05 -11.07 -18.09
C SER A 417 -5.48 -9.86 -17.32
N GLY A 418 -5.60 -8.66 -17.90
CA GLY A 418 -5.17 -7.42 -17.27
C GLY A 418 -5.96 -7.07 -16.01
N SER A 419 -7.26 -7.37 -15.95
CA SER A 419 -8.08 -7.11 -14.77
C SER A 419 -7.67 -8.01 -13.60
N LEU A 420 -7.36 -9.29 -13.84
CA LEU A 420 -6.81 -10.20 -12.81
C LEU A 420 -5.52 -9.64 -12.20
N VAL A 421 -4.60 -9.17 -13.05
CA VAL A 421 -3.34 -8.55 -12.60
C VAL A 421 -3.61 -7.29 -11.77
N ARG A 422 -4.56 -6.44 -12.17
CA ARG A 422 -4.93 -5.24 -11.41
C ARG A 422 -5.56 -5.57 -10.06
N ILE A 423 -6.48 -6.55 -10.01
CA ILE A 423 -7.11 -7.00 -8.76
C ILE A 423 -6.03 -7.46 -7.77
N ARG A 424 -5.03 -8.21 -8.23
CA ARG A 424 -3.89 -8.63 -7.41
C ARG A 424 -3.14 -7.43 -6.81
N TYR A 425 -2.78 -6.44 -7.64
CA TYR A 425 -2.10 -5.24 -7.14
C TYR A 425 -2.96 -4.45 -6.15
N PHE A 426 -4.27 -4.37 -6.41
CA PHE A 426 -5.20 -3.69 -5.53
C PHE A 426 -5.20 -4.30 -4.13
N ILE A 427 -5.34 -5.63 -4.01
CA ILE A 427 -5.37 -6.36 -2.72
C ILE A 427 -4.11 -6.08 -1.89
N LEU A 428 -2.94 -6.11 -2.51
CA LEU A 428 -1.64 -5.86 -1.85
C LEU A 428 -1.41 -4.39 -1.49
N SER A 429 -2.04 -3.48 -2.22
CA SER A 429 -1.91 -2.04 -1.99
C SER A 429 -2.82 -1.51 -0.87
N LEU A 430 -3.78 -2.31 -0.40
CA LEU A 430 -4.72 -1.90 0.63
C LEU A 430 -4.01 -1.60 1.96
N GLN A 431 -3.99 -0.33 2.35
CA GLN A 431 -3.42 0.15 3.61
C GLN A 431 -4.42 -0.01 4.76
N LEU A 432 -4.87 -1.25 4.99
CA LEU A 432 -5.97 -1.58 5.90
C LEU A 432 -5.75 -1.10 7.33
N TYR A 433 -4.51 -1.14 7.81
CA TYR A 433 -4.22 -0.75 9.18
C TYR A 433 -4.42 0.75 9.36
N SER A 434 -3.98 1.57 8.40
CA SER A 434 -4.18 3.02 8.43
C SER A 434 -5.65 3.41 8.29
N THR A 435 -6.41 2.72 7.44
CA THR A 435 -7.84 3.00 7.28
C THR A 435 -8.64 2.62 8.52
N VAL A 436 -8.33 1.49 9.16
CA VAL A 436 -8.95 1.09 10.44
C VAL A 436 -8.61 2.08 11.55
N LEU A 437 -7.34 2.51 11.67
CA LEU A 437 -6.98 3.50 12.67
C LEU A 437 -7.66 4.86 12.45
N TRP A 438 -7.84 5.26 11.20
CA TRP A 438 -8.58 6.46 10.85
C TRP A 438 -10.07 6.32 11.20
N LEU A 439 -10.70 5.19 10.87
CA LEU A 439 -12.12 4.94 11.15
C LEU A 439 -12.43 4.90 12.65
N VAL A 440 -11.52 4.36 13.45
CA VAL A 440 -11.63 4.31 14.92
C VAL A 440 -11.28 5.67 15.56
N GLY A 441 -10.84 6.66 14.78
CA GLY A 441 -10.43 7.97 15.30
C GLY A 441 -9.20 7.88 16.20
N SER A 442 -8.30 6.92 15.95
CA SER A 442 -7.17 6.67 16.84
C SER A 442 -6.22 7.87 16.89
N PRO A 443 -5.76 8.29 18.08
CA PRO A 443 -4.82 9.41 18.25
C PRO A 443 -3.46 9.18 17.59
N LYS A 444 -3.20 7.97 17.08
CA LYS A 444 -2.00 7.62 16.30
C LYS A 444 -2.04 8.13 14.84
N VAL A 445 -3.24 8.39 14.30
CA VAL A 445 -3.45 8.84 12.90
C VAL A 445 -4.23 10.16 12.85
N CYS A 446 -5.24 10.30 13.72
CA CYS A 446 -6.03 11.51 13.87
C CYS A 446 -5.44 12.35 15.01
N ALA A 447 -4.54 13.28 14.70
CA ALA A 447 -3.99 14.15 15.72
C ALA A 447 -4.28 15.61 15.36
N GLY A 448 -5.33 16.14 15.99
CA GLY A 448 -5.43 17.55 16.35
C GLY A 448 -5.21 17.66 17.86
N ILE A 449 -4.39 18.61 18.30
CA ILE A 449 -4.26 18.91 19.73
C ILE A 449 -5.43 19.81 20.09
N GLN A 450 -6.41 19.30 20.83
CA GLN A 450 -7.53 20.12 21.30
C GLN A 450 -7.16 20.75 22.64
N LEU A 451 -6.82 22.03 22.61
CA LEU A 451 -6.63 22.84 23.81
C LEU A 451 -8.00 23.30 24.31
N THR A 452 -8.41 22.84 25.49
CA THR A 452 -9.65 23.29 26.13
C THR A 452 -9.29 24.22 27.30
N PRO A 453 -9.79 25.47 27.33
CA PRO A 453 -9.59 26.33 28.49
C PRO A 453 -10.41 25.77 29.66
N LYS A 454 -9.75 25.50 30.79
CA LYS A 454 -10.44 25.13 32.03
C LYS A 454 -11.08 26.41 32.58
N ALA A 455 -12.41 26.51 32.48
CA ALA A 455 -13.12 27.71 32.93
C ALA A 455 -12.85 27.96 34.42
N ASN A 456 -12.34 29.16 34.72
CA ASN A 456 -12.27 29.64 36.09
C ASN A 456 -13.71 29.79 36.59
N ARG A 457 -14.18 28.87 37.44
CA ARG A 457 -15.36 29.13 38.27
C ARG A 457 -14.98 30.16 39.33
N THR A 458 -14.83 31.41 38.91
CA THR A 458 -14.88 32.56 39.81
C THR A 458 -16.36 32.82 40.09
N SER A 459 -16.75 32.61 41.35
CA SER A 459 -17.89 33.21 42.06
C SER A 459 -19.20 33.39 41.28
N ARG A 460 -20.25 32.66 41.71
CA ARG A 460 -21.66 33.02 41.49
C ARG A 460 -21.86 34.54 41.69
N PRO A 461 -22.42 35.28 40.72
CA PRO A 461 -23.26 36.41 41.05
C PRO A 461 -24.57 35.86 41.61
N THR A 462 -24.97 36.45 42.71
CA THR A 462 -26.18 36.20 43.48
C THR A 462 -27.43 36.21 42.60
N ALA A 463 -28.36 35.34 42.96
CA ALA A 463 -29.66 35.18 42.33
C ALA A 463 -30.40 36.51 42.08
N THR A 464 -30.98 36.63 40.89
CA THR A 464 -32.26 37.33 40.73
C THR A 464 -33.22 36.36 40.04
N SER A 465 -34.16 35.89 40.85
CA SER A 465 -35.35 35.17 40.45
C SER A 465 -36.30 36.09 39.68
N SER A 466 -36.82 35.62 38.55
CA SER A 466 -38.23 35.84 38.21
C SER A 466 -38.74 34.72 37.29
N PRO A 467 -39.99 34.26 37.48
CA PRO A 467 -40.56 33.07 36.85
C PRO A 467 -41.39 33.38 35.60
N THR A 468 -41.71 32.32 34.83
CA THR A 468 -42.86 32.18 33.88
C THR A 468 -42.86 33.14 32.67
N THR A 469 -43.08 32.71 31.43
CA THR A 469 -43.92 31.67 30.83
C THR A 469 -43.31 31.22 29.51
#